data_AF-A0A1U8BAU2-F1
#
_entry.id   AF-A0A1U8BAU2-F1
#
_cell.length_a   1.000
_cell.length_b   1.000
_cell.length_c   1.000
_cell.angle_alpha   90.00
_cell.angle_beta   90.00
_cell.angle_gamma   90.00
#
_symmetry.space_group_name_H-M   'P 1'
#
loop_
_entity.id
_entity.type
_entity.pdbx_description
1 polymer ?
#
loop_
_entity_poly.entity_id
_entity_poly.type
_entity_poly.pdbx_seq_one_letter_code
_entity_poly.pdbx_strand_id
1 'polypeptide(L)'
;MIANLQSAEVASSMADNCSKDSNQNDNTSRSSSNNNNKSFITHIAHDHLISILLLLPIDSILSFAMTCKRFKSLASSDTLWESICRRDWGNSHVDAFLASAEIKQFPWRKIYQQVSQSSSISCRRLSGSDDGMFPSPRASHSLNFVSDCLVLFGGGCEGGRHLDDTWVAYIGSDFRRIPRWQKINSGTPSGRFGQTCSVVGDYLVLFGGINDHGIRQNDTWVGQIMCNEIDGIKLSWRLLDIGPLAPPPRGAHAECCIDDKKMVIHGGIGLDGLRLSDMWLLDISDGARSATWHEIIAHMSPPARSGHTLTCVGGTRMVLFGGRGTGYEVLNDIWLLDIAEEHPRWVQLIYESFNIPQGVPLPRVGHSATLILGGKVLIFGGEDSYRHRKDDFWVLDICAIPSIEMCSFTLNSKISSRKMWKRLKAEGHQLNCRSFHRACADRSGRYVFMFGGMVDGLLQPAEASGLRFDGELYLVEIVFHF
;
A
#
# COMPACT_ATOMS: atom_id res chain seq x y z
N MET A 1 38.37 -28.67 37.44
CA MET A 1 38.62 -29.35 36.15
C MET A 1 38.23 -28.36 35.06
N ILE A 2 39.16 -27.50 34.64
CA ILE A 2 39.92 -27.58 33.36
C ILE A 2 38.96 -27.46 32.16
N ALA A 3 39.06 -26.57 31.18
CA ALA A 3 39.81 -25.33 30.93
C ALA A 3 39.22 -24.70 29.64
N ASN A 4 39.50 -23.42 29.43
CA ASN A 4 39.26 -22.62 28.22
C ASN A 4 39.71 -23.28 26.90
N LEU A 5 39.22 -22.76 25.76
CA LEU A 5 40.05 -22.34 24.62
C LEU A 5 39.29 -21.39 23.66
N GLN A 6 39.77 -20.15 23.59
CA GLN A 6 39.72 -19.24 22.44
C GLN A 6 40.83 -19.62 21.44
N SER A 7 40.61 -19.42 20.14
CA SER A 7 41.63 -18.98 19.15
C SER A 7 40.87 -18.64 17.85
N ALA A 8 40.87 -17.41 17.32
CA ALA A 8 41.95 -16.60 16.75
C ALA A 8 42.19 -16.87 15.25
N GLU A 9 42.37 -15.76 14.54
CA GLU A 9 42.53 -15.55 13.10
C GLU A 9 43.72 -16.30 12.48
N VAL A 10 43.73 -16.40 11.14
CA VAL A 10 44.79 -15.99 10.20
C VAL A 10 44.76 -16.89 8.96
N ALA A 11 44.60 -16.27 7.78
CA ALA A 11 45.18 -16.76 6.52
C ALA A 11 45.35 -15.60 5.52
N SER A 12 46.39 -14.82 5.74
CA SER A 12 47.11 -14.04 4.71
C SER A 12 48.47 -14.71 4.59
N SER A 13 48.80 -15.22 3.40
CA SER A 13 50.17 -15.43 2.86
C SER A 13 50.15 -16.58 1.84
N MET A 14 50.16 -16.21 0.55
CA MET A 14 50.73 -17.05 -0.50
C MET A 14 51.74 -16.18 -1.24
N ALA A 15 52.98 -16.21 -0.75
CA ALA A 15 54.17 -15.82 -1.47
C ALA A 15 55.30 -16.77 -1.06
N ASP A 16 56.23 -16.97 -1.98
CA ASP A 16 57.48 -17.73 -1.90
C ASP A 16 57.42 -19.24 -2.18
N ASN A 17 57.77 -19.60 -3.42
CA ASN A 17 58.91 -20.51 -3.69
C ASN A 17 59.23 -20.65 -5.19
N CYS A 18 60.38 -20.11 -5.61
CA CYS A 18 61.41 -20.75 -6.47
C CYS A 18 62.48 -19.69 -6.79
N SER A 19 63.65 -19.69 -6.14
CA SER A 19 64.84 -20.53 -6.41
C SER A 19 65.71 -20.01 -7.55
N LYS A 20 66.97 -19.76 -7.19
CA LYS A 20 68.08 -19.17 -7.94
C LYS A 20 68.50 -20.04 -9.14
N ASP A 21 68.92 -19.41 -10.24
CA ASP A 21 70.20 -19.74 -10.88
C ASP A 21 70.74 -18.65 -11.83
N SER A 22 72.05 -18.40 -11.64
CA SER A 22 73.12 -17.87 -12.51
C SER A 22 72.96 -16.67 -13.47
N ASN A 23 73.91 -15.74 -13.29
CA ASN A 23 74.39 -14.66 -14.16
C ASN A 23 74.46 -14.95 -15.67
N GLN A 24 74.00 -14.00 -16.48
CA GLN A 24 74.78 -13.45 -17.60
C GLN A 24 74.22 -12.09 -18.05
N ASN A 25 75.12 -11.11 -18.20
CA ASN A 25 74.87 -9.80 -18.80
C ASN A 25 74.38 -9.97 -20.24
N ASP A 26 73.31 -9.27 -20.62
CA ASP A 26 73.27 -8.61 -21.92
C ASP A 26 72.22 -7.49 -21.98
N ASN A 27 72.72 -6.30 -22.35
CA ASN A 27 71.93 -5.13 -22.72
C ASN A 27 71.17 -5.43 -24.01
N THR A 28 69.84 -5.53 -23.97
CA THR A 28 69.01 -5.18 -25.13
C THR A 28 67.62 -4.70 -24.70
N SER A 29 67.30 -3.50 -25.17
CA SER A 29 65.97 -2.91 -25.21
C SER A 29 65.03 -3.76 -26.07
N ARG A 30 63.86 -4.16 -25.54
CA ARG A 30 62.65 -4.46 -26.34
C ARG A 30 61.39 -4.61 -25.49
N SER A 31 60.51 -3.62 -25.63
CA SER A 31 59.05 -3.65 -25.50
C SER A 31 58.42 -4.65 -24.52
N SER A 32 58.07 -4.15 -23.33
CA SER A 32 57.00 -4.76 -22.54
C SER A 32 55.67 -4.55 -23.26
N SER A 33 55.12 -5.64 -23.80
CA SER A 33 53.72 -5.69 -24.20
C SER A 33 52.88 -5.57 -22.93
N ASN A 34 52.35 -4.37 -22.68
CA ASN A 34 51.33 -4.12 -21.69
C ASN A 34 50.06 -4.91 -22.06
N ASN A 35 49.95 -6.16 -21.61
CA ASN A 35 48.69 -6.89 -21.60
C ASN A 35 47.78 -6.24 -20.56
N ASN A 36 47.13 -5.15 -20.98
CA ASN A 36 45.99 -4.54 -20.33
C ASN A 36 44.83 -5.56 -20.35
N ASN A 37 44.82 -6.52 -19.42
CA ASN A 37 43.59 -7.18 -18.99
C ASN A 37 42.75 -6.16 -18.20
N LYS A 38 42.34 -5.08 -18.86
CA LYS A 38 41.34 -4.16 -18.31
C LYS A 38 40.00 -4.83 -18.49
N SER A 39 39.40 -5.22 -17.37
CA SER A 39 38.06 -5.79 -17.30
C SER A 39 37.08 -4.95 -18.15
N PHE A 40 36.48 -5.56 -19.17
CA PHE A 40 35.58 -4.90 -20.13
C PHE A 40 34.41 -4.18 -19.45
N ILE A 41 33.97 -4.64 -18.28
CA ILE A 41 32.87 -4.02 -17.52
C ILE A 41 33.26 -2.62 -16.98
N THR A 42 34.55 -2.35 -16.81
CA THR A 42 35.04 -1.03 -16.43
C THR A 42 35.08 -0.05 -17.61
N HIS A 43 34.75 -0.46 -18.83
CA HIS A 43 34.66 0.44 -19.98
C HIS A 43 33.22 0.83 -20.33
N ILE A 44 32.23 0.22 -19.68
CA ILE A 44 30.81 0.60 -19.85
C ILE A 44 30.61 2.04 -19.36
N ALA A 45 29.86 2.83 -20.13
CA ALA A 45 29.51 4.20 -19.78
C ALA A 45 28.66 4.26 -18.50
N HIS A 46 28.72 5.40 -17.80
CA HIS A 46 28.13 5.56 -16.47
C HIS A 46 26.60 5.39 -16.48
N ASP A 47 25.95 5.98 -17.47
CA ASP A 47 24.52 5.87 -17.77
C ASP A 47 24.08 4.43 -18.01
N HIS A 48 24.79 3.68 -18.86
CA HIS A 48 24.51 2.27 -19.11
C HIS A 48 24.63 1.43 -17.83
N LEU A 49 25.63 1.70 -16.99
CA LEU A 49 25.76 1.02 -15.69
C LEU A 49 24.59 1.36 -14.76
N ILE A 50 24.12 2.62 -14.70
CA ILE A 50 22.92 2.98 -13.92
C ILE A 50 21.72 2.18 -14.42
N SER A 51 21.47 2.14 -15.74
CA SER A 51 20.35 1.38 -16.31
C SER A 51 20.42 -0.10 -15.95
N ILE A 52 21.61 -0.71 -16.00
CA ILE A 52 21.80 -2.10 -15.57
C ILE A 52 21.51 -2.27 -14.08
N LEU A 53 22.05 -1.38 -13.24
CA LEU A 53 21.85 -1.45 -11.78
C LEU A 53 20.37 -1.30 -11.40
N LEU A 54 19.59 -0.52 -12.14
CA LEU A 54 18.15 -0.36 -11.90
C LEU A 54 17.33 -1.63 -12.18
N LEU A 55 17.88 -2.59 -12.94
CA LEU A 55 17.26 -3.90 -13.14
C LEU A 55 17.57 -4.89 -12.02
N LEU A 56 18.50 -4.55 -11.12
CA LEU A 56 18.98 -5.46 -10.08
C LEU A 56 18.27 -5.24 -8.73
N PRO A 57 18.10 -6.31 -7.94
CA PRO A 57 17.68 -6.16 -6.55
C PRO A 57 18.77 -5.42 -5.74
N ILE A 58 18.35 -4.76 -4.66
CA ILE A 58 19.22 -3.93 -3.83
C ILE A 58 20.47 -4.70 -3.35
N ASP A 59 20.32 -5.94 -2.93
CA ASP A 59 21.44 -6.74 -2.42
C ASP A 59 22.51 -7.01 -3.49
N SER A 60 22.10 -7.13 -4.76
CA SER A 60 23.02 -7.24 -5.90
C SER A 60 23.71 -5.91 -6.20
N ILE A 61 23.03 -4.77 -6.07
CA ILE A 61 23.64 -3.43 -6.20
C ILE A 61 24.70 -3.22 -5.11
N LEU A 62 24.38 -3.61 -3.87
CA LEU A 62 25.32 -3.52 -2.75
C LEU A 62 26.51 -4.46 -2.95
N SER A 63 26.28 -5.68 -3.46
CA SER A 63 27.35 -6.62 -3.82
C SER A 63 28.25 -6.07 -4.93
N PHE A 64 27.66 -5.48 -5.97
CA PHE A 64 28.38 -4.79 -7.04
C PHE A 64 29.26 -3.66 -6.50
N ALA A 65 28.77 -2.89 -5.53
CA ALA A 65 29.50 -1.81 -4.87
C ALA A 65 30.77 -2.28 -4.16
N MET A 66 30.82 -3.53 -3.70
CA MET A 66 31.96 -4.09 -2.96
C MET A 66 33.14 -4.51 -3.85
N THR A 67 32.95 -4.56 -5.18
CA THR A 67 33.95 -5.10 -6.11
C THR A 67 35.12 -4.16 -6.41
N CYS A 68 34.89 -2.84 -6.54
CA CYS A 68 35.94 -1.85 -6.79
C CYS A 68 35.53 -0.43 -6.41
N LYS A 69 36.51 0.48 -6.28
CA LYS A 69 36.27 1.90 -5.89
C LYS A 69 35.32 2.63 -6.85
N ARG A 70 35.45 2.39 -8.17
CA ARG A 70 34.58 3.01 -9.18
C ARG A 70 33.12 2.59 -8.98
N PHE A 71 32.88 1.29 -8.83
CA PHE A 71 31.53 0.74 -8.64
C PHE A 71 30.96 1.12 -7.28
N LYS A 72 31.78 1.20 -6.23
CA LYS A 72 31.38 1.76 -4.94
C LYS A 72 30.88 3.21 -5.07
N SER A 73 31.61 4.04 -5.82
CA SER A 73 31.24 5.44 -6.05
C SER A 73 29.93 5.55 -6.84
N LEU A 74 29.78 4.74 -7.89
CA LEU A 74 28.56 4.69 -8.69
C LEU A 74 27.36 4.20 -7.87
N ALA A 75 27.51 3.07 -7.17
CA ALA A 75 26.45 2.50 -6.34
C ALA A 75 26.10 3.34 -5.11
N SER A 76 26.88 4.38 -4.82
CA SER A 76 26.61 5.35 -3.75
C SER A 76 26.18 6.72 -4.29
N SER A 77 26.01 6.88 -5.61
CA SER A 77 25.60 8.16 -6.18
C SER A 77 24.15 8.48 -5.84
N ASP A 78 23.89 9.74 -5.53
CA ASP A 78 22.56 10.19 -5.15
C ASP A 78 21.55 10.02 -6.30
N THR A 79 22.01 10.21 -7.55
CA THR A 79 21.24 9.99 -8.78
C THR A 79 20.73 8.55 -8.93
N LEU A 80 21.57 7.56 -8.61
CA LEU A 80 21.17 6.16 -8.66
C LEU A 80 20.12 5.88 -7.58
N TRP A 81 20.32 6.38 -6.36
CA TRP A 81 19.38 6.15 -5.27
C TRP A 81 18.04 6.86 -5.47
N GLU A 82 18.01 8.06 -6.07
CA GLU A 82 16.75 8.67 -6.52
C GLU A 82 16.04 7.77 -7.52
N SER A 83 16.77 7.25 -8.51
CA SER A 83 16.21 6.39 -9.54
C SER A 83 15.69 5.06 -8.96
N ILE A 84 16.37 4.50 -7.95
CA ILE A 84 15.91 3.34 -7.19
C ILE A 84 14.62 3.68 -6.44
N CYS A 85 14.54 4.83 -5.77
CA CYS A 85 13.32 5.26 -5.09
C CYS A 85 12.15 5.42 -6.08
N ARG A 86 12.38 6.00 -7.26
CA ARG A 86 11.35 6.13 -8.31
C ARG A 86 10.88 4.78 -8.83
N ARG A 87 11.80 3.84 -9.01
CA ARG A 87 11.50 2.45 -9.40
C ARG A 87 10.65 1.74 -8.34
N ASP A 88 11.04 1.82 -7.07
CA ASP A 88 10.44 1.03 -5.99
C ASP A 88 9.17 1.66 -5.41
N TRP A 89 9.09 3.00 -5.39
CA TRP A 89 8.00 3.75 -4.73
C TRP A 89 7.06 4.43 -5.73
N GLY A 90 7.48 4.56 -6.99
CA GLY A 90 6.76 5.28 -8.03
C GLY A 90 7.09 6.78 -8.07
N ASN A 91 6.97 7.36 -9.27
CA ASN A 91 7.31 8.77 -9.50
C ASN A 91 6.48 9.74 -8.66
N SER A 92 5.16 9.52 -8.59
CA SER A 92 4.23 10.38 -7.84
C SER A 92 4.59 10.47 -6.35
N HIS A 93 4.95 9.35 -5.73
CA HIS A 93 5.37 9.30 -4.33
C HIS A 93 6.67 10.08 -4.13
N VAL A 94 7.65 9.88 -5.01
CA VAL A 94 8.95 10.59 -4.97
C VAL A 94 8.78 12.09 -5.15
N ASP A 95 7.95 12.52 -6.10
CA ASP A 95 7.72 13.94 -6.39
C ASP A 95 6.96 14.63 -5.23
N ALA A 96 5.95 13.96 -4.65
CA ALA A 96 5.26 14.44 -3.46
C ALA A 96 6.21 14.51 -2.24
N PHE A 97 7.11 13.55 -2.12
CA PHE A 97 8.13 13.52 -1.07
C PHE A 97 9.15 14.66 -1.22
N LEU A 98 9.57 14.96 -2.46
CA LEU A 98 10.43 16.10 -2.80
C LEU A 98 9.76 17.46 -2.56
N ALA A 99 8.43 17.54 -2.58
CA ALA A 99 7.74 18.77 -2.22
C ALA A 99 7.90 19.12 -0.72
N SER A 100 8.27 18.15 0.13
CA SER A 100 8.54 18.38 1.56
C SER A 100 9.93 18.98 1.79
N ALA A 101 9.97 20.22 2.31
CA ALA A 101 11.21 20.95 2.59
C ALA A 101 12.12 20.25 3.62
N GLU A 102 11.56 19.44 4.52
CA GLU A 102 12.29 18.73 5.58
C GLU A 102 13.27 17.70 5.00
N ILE A 103 12.95 17.10 3.85
CA ILE A 103 13.63 15.88 3.40
C ILE A 103 14.66 16.13 2.31
N LYS A 104 14.58 17.28 1.62
CA LYS A 104 15.57 17.72 0.62
C LYS A 104 17.02 17.79 1.15
N GLN A 105 17.19 17.76 2.47
CA GLN A 105 18.49 17.89 3.14
C GLN A 105 19.24 16.54 3.28
N PHE A 106 18.58 15.40 2.99
CA PHE A 106 19.17 14.08 3.18
C PHE A 106 19.48 13.37 1.86
N PRO A 107 20.63 12.69 1.73
CA PRO A 107 20.92 11.84 0.58
C PRO A 107 19.86 10.74 0.40
N TRP A 108 19.49 10.44 -0.85
CA TRP A 108 18.46 9.45 -1.19
C TRP A 108 18.72 8.07 -0.61
N ARG A 109 20.00 7.67 -0.54
CA ARG A 109 20.39 6.41 0.09
C ARG A 109 19.98 6.34 1.56
N LYS A 110 20.15 7.43 2.32
CA LYS A 110 19.77 7.49 3.74
C LYS A 110 18.25 7.44 3.87
N ILE A 111 17.54 8.16 3.01
CA ILE A 111 16.07 8.13 2.96
C ILE A 111 15.58 6.70 2.69
N TYR A 112 16.11 6.04 1.67
CA TYR A 112 15.75 4.67 1.34
C TYR A 112 15.97 3.71 2.50
N GLN A 113 17.12 3.84 3.19
CA GLN A 113 17.41 3.05 4.37
C GLN A 113 16.39 3.28 5.49
N GLN A 114 16.03 4.54 5.78
CA GLN A 114 15.04 4.88 6.80
C GLN A 114 13.64 4.33 6.47
N VAL A 115 13.17 4.49 5.22
CA VAL A 115 11.89 3.95 4.76
C VAL A 115 11.86 2.42 4.83
N SER A 116 12.99 1.77 4.51
CA SER A 116 13.11 0.32 4.60
C SER A 116 13.06 -0.17 6.05
N GLN A 117 13.68 0.56 6.97
CA GLN A 117 13.85 0.16 8.38
C GLN A 117 12.70 0.62 9.31
N SER A 118 11.89 1.60 8.89
CA SER A 118 10.84 2.23 9.69
C SER A 118 9.96 1.21 10.42
N SER A 119 9.74 1.45 11.71
CA SER A 119 9.02 0.55 12.62
C SER A 119 8.00 1.24 13.52
N SER A 120 7.96 2.57 13.47
CA SER A 120 7.15 3.42 14.34
C SER A 120 6.25 4.30 13.49
N ILE A 121 5.07 4.55 14.03
CA ILE A 121 4.10 5.49 13.50
C ILE A 121 3.69 6.42 14.63
N SER A 122 3.38 7.67 14.29
CA SER A 122 2.81 8.64 15.20
C SER A 122 1.34 8.80 14.88
N CYS A 123 0.49 8.72 15.89
CA CYS A 123 -0.96 8.84 15.76
C CYS A 123 -1.43 10.14 16.41
N ARG A 124 -2.21 10.91 15.66
CA ARG A 124 -2.79 12.18 16.12
C ARG A 124 -4.27 12.24 15.77
N ARG A 125 -5.07 12.71 16.72
CA ARG A 125 -6.48 13.01 16.49
C ARG A 125 -6.61 14.40 15.86
N LEU A 126 -7.40 14.51 14.80
CA LEU A 126 -7.68 15.73 14.04
C LEU A 126 -9.16 16.14 14.14
N SER A 127 -9.72 16.08 15.34
CA SER A 127 -11.08 16.57 15.65
C SER A 127 -11.02 17.84 16.50
N GLY A 128 -11.99 18.73 16.30
CA GLY A 128 -12.15 19.96 17.08
C GLY A 128 -13.14 19.78 18.23
N SER A 129 -12.93 20.53 19.32
CA SER A 129 -13.79 20.55 20.51
C SER A 129 -14.78 21.71 20.47
N ASP A 130 -15.86 21.57 19.71
CA ASP A 130 -17.00 22.50 19.61
C ASP A 130 -16.85 23.68 18.62
N ASP A 131 -17.94 23.89 17.86
CA ASP A 131 -18.27 24.97 16.91
C ASP A 131 -17.95 24.78 15.40
N GLY A 132 -17.42 23.62 15.00
CA GLY A 132 -17.21 23.28 13.57
C GLY A 132 -18.29 22.36 12.98
N MET A 133 -18.57 22.48 11.68
CA MET A 133 -19.32 21.44 10.96
C MET A 133 -18.41 20.21 10.77
N PHE A 134 -18.86 19.05 11.23
CA PHE A 134 -18.15 17.77 11.06
C PHE A 134 -19.08 16.74 10.45
N PRO A 135 -18.54 15.78 9.67
CA PRO A 135 -19.31 14.65 9.22
C PRO A 135 -19.80 13.83 10.42
N SER A 136 -21.05 13.38 10.35
CA SER A 136 -21.64 12.53 11.39
C SER A 136 -20.88 11.20 11.53
N PRO A 137 -20.90 10.59 12.74
CA PRO A 137 -20.38 9.25 12.96
C PRO A 137 -20.99 8.20 12.01
N ARG A 138 -20.13 7.35 11.42
CA ARG A 138 -20.53 6.42 10.35
C ARG A 138 -19.53 5.30 10.12
N ALA A 139 -19.99 4.20 9.52
CA ALA A 139 -19.14 3.08 9.08
C ALA A 139 -19.46 2.66 7.64
N SER A 140 -18.56 1.91 7.01
CA SER A 140 -18.68 1.43 5.63
C SER A 140 -18.93 2.57 4.62
N HIS A 141 -18.38 3.75 4.91
CA HIS A 141 -18.32 4.90 4.02
C HIS A 141 -17.06 4.81 3.13
N SER A 142 -16.95 5.71 2.15
CA SER A 142 -15.70 5.94 1.44
C SER A 142 -15.01 7.21 1.93
N LEU A 143 -13.68 7.17 2.04
CA LEU A 143 -12.79 8.28 2.36
C LEU A 143 -11.64 8.24 1.35
N ASN A 144 -11.39 9.35 0.66
CA ASN A 144 -10.39 9.47 -0.39
C ASN A 144 -9.61 10.77 -0.26
N PHE A 145 -8.33 10.74 -0.64
CA PHE A 145 -7.49 11.93 -0.76
C PHE A 145 -7.26 12.22 -2.25
N VAL A 146 -7.81 13.31 -2.77
CA VAL A 146 -7.70 13.71 -4.18
C VAL A 146 -7.66 15.23 -4.27
N SER A 147 -6.82 15.76 -5.17
CA SER A 147 -6.65 17.21 -5.36
C SER A 147 -6.46 17.99 -4.04
N ASP A 148 -5.60 17.46 -3.16
CA ASP A 148 -5.28 17.99 -1.83
C ASP A 148 -6.46 18.14 -0.85
N CYS A 149 -7.56 17.43 -1.14
CA CYS A 149 -8.76 17.38 -0.35
C CYS A 149 -9.03 15.96 0.17
N LEU A 150 -9.57 15.87 1.38
CA LEU A 150 -10.29 14.68 1.82
C LEU A 150 -11.73 14.75 1.30
N VAL A 151 -12.20 13.66 0.71
CA VAL A 151 -13.60 13.49 0.30
C VAL A 151 -14.19 12.27 0.97
N LEU A 152 -15.28 12.49 1.68
CA LEU A 152 -16.05 11.48 2.39
C LEU A 152 -17.44 11.37 1.75
N PHE A 153 -17.90 10.14 1.49
CA PHE A 153 -19.25 9.91 0.98
C PHE A 153 -19.92 8.72 1.65
N GLY A 154 -21.20 8.91 1.98
CA GLY A 154 -22.13 7.89 2.43
C GLY A 154 -21.72 7.18 3.72
N GLY A 155 -22.09 5.90 3.84
CA GLY A 155 -21.90 5.05 5.02
C GLY A 155 -23.17 4.88 5.84
N GLY A 156 -23.20 3.82 6.65
CA GLY A 156 -24.27 3.57 7.62
C GLY A 156 -24.03 4.35 8.91
N CYS A 157 -25.12 4.82 9.52
CA CYS A 157 -25.07 5.54 10.80
C CYS A 157 -26.09 4.99 11.82
N GLU A 158 -26.10 5.61 12.99
CA GLU A 158 -27.08 5.31 14.03
C GLU A 158 -28.52 5.52 13.50
N GLY A 159 -29.44 4.67 13.96
CA GLY A 159 -30.82 4.60 13.45
C GLY A 159 -30.99 3.83 12.14
N GLY A 160 -29.93 3.20 11.60
CA GLY A 160 -30.01 2.31 10.44
C GLY A 160 -30.17 3.01 9.09
N ARG A 161 -29.97 4.34 9.04
CA ARG A 161 -29.95 5.10 7.79
C ARG A 161 -28.60 4.93 7.09
N HIS A 162 -28.60 4.95 5.77
CA HIS A 162 -27.39 5.09 4.97
C HIS A 162 -27.34 6.46 4.34
N LEU A 163 -26.23 7.12 4.56
CA LEU A 163 -26.03 8.52 4.22
C LEU A 163 -25.75 8.67 2.72
N ASP A 164 -26.16 9.82 2.17
CA ASP A 164 -25.96 10.27 0.80
C ASP A 164 -25.14 11.56 0.73
N ASP A 165 -24.63 12.02 1.87
CA ASP A 165 -23.90 13.27 1.96
C ASP A 165 -22.46 13.12 1.49
N THR A 166 -22.00 14.15 0.76
CA THR A 166 -20.59 14.34 0.43
C THR A 166 -20.00 15.41 1.33
N TRP A 167 -18.90 15.09 1.99
CA TRP A 167 -18.12 16.04 2.76
C TRP A 167 -16.74 16.21 2.15
N VAL A 168 -16.27 17.46 2.10
CA VAL A 168 -14.95 17.80 1.57
C VAL A 168 -14.18 18.66 2.56
N ALA A 169 -12.89 18.41 2.71
CA ALA A 169 -11.99 19.25 3.49
C ALA A 169 -10.66 19.45 2.75
N TYR A 170 -10.28 20.70 2.53
CA TYR A 170 -8.98 21.05 1.95
C TYR A 170 -7.87 20.92 3.00
N ILE A 171 -6.88 20.09 2.69
CA ILE A 171 -5.73 19.81 3.54
C ILE A 171 -4.55 20.72 3.15
N GLY A 172 -4.28 20.84 1.85
CA GLY A 172 -3.09 21.55 1.36
C GLY A 172 -1.80 20.88 1.84
N SER A 173 -0.86 21.67 2.37
CA SER A 173 0.46 21.19 2.81
C SER A 173 0.59 21.00 4.33
N ASP A 174 -0.37 21.46 5.14
CA ASP A 174 -0.36 21.31 6.60
C ASP A 174 -1.28 20.16 7.03
N PHE A 175 -0.74 18.94 6.95
CA PHE A 175 -1.44 17.71 7.29
C PHE A 175 -1.85 17.61 8.76
N ARG A 176 -1.21 18.37 9.66
CA ARG A 176 -1.44 18.29 11.12
C ARG A 176 -2.53 19.24 11.61
N ARG A 177 -2.99 20.15 10.74
CA ARG A 177 -4.11 21.05 11.01
C ARG A 177 -5.43 20.29 11.08
N ILE A 178 -6.31 20.71 11.98
CA ILE A 178 -7.68 20.21 12.01
C ILE A 178 -8.38 20.62 10.70
N PRO A 179 -8.88 19.67 9.89
CA PRO A 179 -9.53 20.00 8.64
C PRO A 179 -10.84 20.74 8.88
N ARG A 180 -11.12 21.72 8.01
CA ARG A 180 -12.41 22.40 7.94
C ARG A 180 -13.29 21.68 6.94
N TRP A 181 -14.18 20.84 7.46
CA TRP A 181 -15.14 20.10 6.64
C TRP A 181 -16.26 21.00 6.12
N GLN A 182 -16.66 20.74 4.89
CA GLN A 182 -17.79 21.39 4.23
C GLN A 182 -18.69 20.30 3.67
N LYS A 183 -19.99 20.36 3.98
CA LYS A 183 -20.98 19.49 3.34
C LYS A 183 -21.27 20.08 1.96
N ILE A 184 -21.01 19.31 0.91
CA ILE A 184 -21.21 19.74 -0.47
C ILE A 184 -22.58 19.27 -0.95
N ASN A 185 -23.31 20.16 -1.61
CA ASN A 185 -24.50 19.77 -2.36
C ASN A 185 -24.07 19.10 -3.68
N SER A 186 -23.73 17.82 -3.60
CA SER A 186 -23.12 17.06 -4.69
C SER A 186 -24.10 16.42 -5.66
N GLY A 187 -25.40 16.42 -5.33
CA GLY A 187 -26.44 15.63 -6.00
C GLY A 187 -26.34 14.13 -5.69
N THR A 188 -26.98 13.31 -6.52
CA THR A 188 -26.90 11.84 -6.55
C THR A 188 -25.46 11.37 -6.65
N PRO A 189 -25.00 10.33 -5.93
CA PRO A 189 -25.70 9.06 -5.73
C PRO A 189 -26.64 9.02 -4.52
N SER A 190 -27.55 8.05 -4.50
CA SER A 190 -28.41 7.78 -3.35
C SER A 190 -27.62 7.30 -2.13
N GLY A 191 -28.24 7.39 -0.95
CA GLY A 191 -27.67 6.94 0.31
C GLY A 191 -27.33 5.45 0.30
N ARG A 192 -26.12 5.13 0.78
CA ARG A 192 -25.57 3.76 0.73
C ARG A 192 -24.39 3.53 1.65
N PHE A 193 -24.14 2.26 1.97
CA PHE A 193 -22.94 1.78 2.65
C PHE A 193 -22.31 0.60 1.90
N GLY A 194 -21.03 0.34 2.17
CA GLY A 194 -20.28 -0.76 1.56
C GLY A 194 -20.02 -0.58 0.06
N GLN A 195 -20.20 0.63 -0.45
CA GLN A 195 -19.67 1.06 -1.74
C GLN A 195 -18.13 1.12 -1.69
N THR A 196 -17.48 0.98 -2.82
CA THR A 196 -16.10 1.41 -2.98
C THR A 196 -16.05 2.73 -3.71
N CYS A 197 -15.04 3.54 -3.42
CA CYS A 197 -14.74 4.73 -4.18
C CYS A 197 -13.23 4.85 -4.31
N SER A 198 -12.74 4.91 -5.55
CA SER A 198 -11.32 4.96 -5.89
C SER A 198 -10.95 6.33 -6.45
N VAL A 199 -9.68 6.71 -6.32
CA VAL A 199 -9.10 7.85 -7.03
C VAL A 199 -8.41 7.32 -8.28
N VAL A 200 -8.95 7.67 -9.46
CA VAL A 200 -8.42 7.27 -10.76
C VAL A 200 -8.06 8.53 -11.54
N GLY A 201 -6.76 8.83 -11.63
CA GLY A 201 -6.27 10.14 -12.04
C GLY A 201 -6.76 11.24 -11.09
N ASP A 202 -7.46 12.25 -11.62
CA ASP A 202 -8.05 13.34 -10.84
C ASP A 202 -9.54 13.11 -10.49
N TYR A 203 -10.06 11.92 -10.74
CA TYR A 203 -11.48 11.58 -10.57
C TYR A 203 -11.71 10.64 -9.40
N LEU A 204 -12.84 10.83 -8.73
CA LEU A 204 -13.42 9.87 -7.82
C LEU A 204 -14.34 8.95 -8.60
N VAL A 205 -14.18 7.64 -8.48
CA VAL A 205 -15.04 6.64 -9.11
C VAL A 205 -15.68 5.78 -8.06
N LEU A 206 -17.00 5.90 -7.92
CA LEU A 206 -17.81 5.19 -6.94
C LEU A 206 -18.58 4.06 -7.61
N PHE A 207 -18.57 2.88 -7.01
CA PHE A 207 -19.29 1.71 -7.51
C PHE A 207 -20.07 0.99 -6.42
N GLY A 208 -21.31 0.62 -6.74
CA GLY A 208 -22.15 -0.27 -5.95
C GLY A 208 -22.51 0.27 -4.55
N GLY A 209 -22.60 -0.65 -3.58
CA GLY A 209 -23.09 -0.38 -2.23
C GLY A 209 -24.53 -0.86 -2.02
N ILE A 210 -25.02 -0.70 -0.80
CA ILE A 210 -26.35 -1.13 -0.36
C ILE A 210 -27.08 0.08 0.20
N ASN A 211 -28.32 0.33 -0.25
CA ASN A 211 -29.14 1.45 0.24
C ASN A 211 -30.02 1.07 1.44
N ASP A 212 -30.82 2.02 1.95
CA ASP A 212 -31.74 1.88 3.09
C ASP A 212 -32.80 0.78 2.92
N HIS A 213 -33.12 0.42 1.68
CA HIS A 213 -34.06 -0.64 1.36
C HIS A 213 -33.38 -2.02 1.23
N GLY A 214 -32.08 -2.11 1.52
CA GLY A 214 -31.30 -3.32 1.32
C GLY A 214 -30.99 -3.62 -0.15
N ILE A 215 -31.33 -2.74 -1.08
CA ILE A 215 -31.10 -2.93 -2.51
C ILE A 215 -29.62 -2.71 -2.79
N ARG A 216 -28.98 -3.73 -3.39
CA ARG A 216 -27.61 -3.67 -3.88
C ARG A 216 -27.60 -2.86 -5.18
N GLN A 217 -26.61 -2.03 -5.34
CA GLN A 217 -26.44 -1.21 -6.53
C GLN A 217 -25.29 -1.73 -7.40
N ASN A 218 -25.36 -1.46 -8.70
CA ASN A 218 -24.27 -1.65 -9.67
C ASN A 218 -24.05 -0.39 -10.53
N ASP A 219 -24.53 0.76 -10.07
CA ASP A 219 -24.28 2.04 -10.70
C ASP A 219 -22.81 2.45 -10.51
N THR A 220 -22.27 3.11 -11.54
CA THR A 220 -20.91 3.67 -11.51
C THR A 220 -21.01 5.19 -11.61
N TRP A 221 -20.49 5.89 -10.62
CA TRP A 221 -20.53 7.35 -10.55
C TRP A 221 -19.12 7.92 -10.62
N VAL A 222 -18.99 9.05 -11.30
CA VAL A 222 -17.75 9.82 -11.34
C VAL A 222 -17.95 11.18 -10.68
N GLY A 223 -16.98 11.59 -9.86
CA GLY A 223 -16.93 12.90 -9.23
C GLY A 223 -15.58 13.58 -9.51
N GLN A 224 -15.58 14.90 -9.60
CA GLN A 224 -14.35 15.69 -9.76
C GLN A 224 -14.38 16.86 -8.78
N ILE A 225 -13.24 17.12 -8.13
CA ILE A 225 -13.06 18.30 -7.30
C ILE A 225 -12.65 19.47 -8.17
N MET A 226 -13.35 20.59 -8.01
CA MET A 226 -12.94 21.89 -8.53
C MET A 226 -12.71 22.82 -7.35
N CYS A 227 -11.47 23.31 -7.22
CA CYS A 227 -11.11 24.34 -6.24
C CYS A 227 -10.86 25.64 -6.99
N ASN A 228 -11.62 26.70 -6.67
CA ASN A 228 -11.35 28.03 -7.18
C ASN A 228 -11.44 29.07 -6.04
N GLU A 229 -10.75 30.20 -6.22
CA GLU A 229 -10.70 31.26 -5.20
C GLU A 229 -12.07 31.92 -4.97
N ILE A 230 -12.91 31.92 -6.00
CA ILE A 230 -14.19 32.65 -6.02
C ILE A 230 -15.34 31.80 -5.47
N ASP A 231 -15.48 30.56 -5.93
CA ASP A 231 -16.60 29.69 -5.57
C ASP A 231 -16.23 28.61 -4.52
N GLY A 232 -14.99 28.57 -4.05
CA GLY A 232 -14.51 27.60 -3.08
C GLY A 232 -14.37 26.20 -3.67
N ILE A 233 -14.72 25.19 -2.87
CA ILE A 233 -14.59 23.78 -3.25
C ILE A 233 -15.94 23.29 -3.73
N LYS A 234 -15.99 22.80 -4.97
CA LYS A 234 -17.17 22.17 -5.56
C LYS A 234 -16.86 20.72 -5.92
N LEU A 235 -17.87 19.87 -5.76
CA LEU A 235 -17.87 18.50 -6.25
C LEU A 235 -19.29 18.18 -6.69
N SER A 236 -19.44 17.69 -7.92
CA SER A 236 -20.69 17.11 -8.40
C SER A 236 -20.43 15.69 -8.88
N TRP A 237 -21.37 14.82 -8.55
CA TRP A 237 -21.37 13.45 -9.03
C TRP A 237 -22.19 13.36 -10.31
N ARG A 238 -21.72 12.54 -11.25
CA ARG A 238 -22.41 12.23 -12.50
C ARG A 238 -22.41 10.73 -12.70
N LEU A 239 -23.54 10.19 -13.17
CA LEU A 239 -23.60 8.80 -13.59
C LEU A 239 -22.67 8.63 -14.79
N LEU A 240 -21.72 7.72 -14.68
CA LEU A 240 -20.76 7.45 -15.73
C LEU A 240 -21.47 6.67 -16.85
N ASP A 241 -21.20 7.00 -18.10
CA ASP A 241 -21.72 6.26 -19.23
C ASP A 241 -20.94 4.94 -19.34
N ILE A 242 -21.61 3.83 -19.06
CA ILE A 242 -21.00 2.51 -19.01
C ILE A 242 -21.43 1.72 -20.24
N GLY A 243 -20.49 0.95 -20.81
CA GLY A 243 -20.80 -0.03 -21.86
C GLY A 243 -21.86 -1.07 -21.44
N PRO A 244 -22.19 -2.02 -22.33
CA PRO A 244 -23.30 -2.96 -22.13
C PRO A 244 -23.07 -3.97 -20.99
N LEU A 245 -21.84 -4.08 -20.49
CA LEU A 245 -21.46 -4.99 -19.41
C LEU A 245 -21.22 -4.20 -18.12
N ALA A 246 -21.66 -4.77 -17.00
CA ALA A 246 -21.39 -4.24 -15.68
C ALA A 246 -21.33 -5.40 -14.67
N PRO A 247 -20.57 -5.26 -13.57
CA PRO A 247 -20.57 -6.25 -12.52
C PRO A 247 -21.96 -6.36 -11.89
N PRO A 248 -22.35 -7.56 -11.41
CA PRO A 248 -23.57 -7.74 -10.62
C PRO A 248 -23.68 -6.76 -9.44
N PRO A 249 -24.89 -6.33 -9.07
CA PRO A 249 -25.11 -5.45 -7.92
C PRO A 249 -24.54 -6.03 -6.63
N ARG A 250 -23.75 -5.22 -5.91
CA ARG A 250 -22.99 -5.70 -4.75
C ARG A 250 -22.64 -4.60 -3.74
N GLY A 251 -22.39 -5.01 -2.50
CA GLY A 251 -21.75 -4.18 -1.47
C GLY A 251 -20.62 -4.92 -0.77
N ALA A 252 -19.83 -4.21 0.05
CA ALA A 252 -18.70 -4.77 0.81
C ALA A 252 -17.69 -5.56 -0.04
N HIS A 253 -17.53 -5.18 -1.31
CA HIS A 253 -16.46 -5.66 -2.19
C HIS A 253 -15.18 -4.87 -1.92
N ALA A 254 -14.05 -5.38 -2.40
CA ALA A 254 -12.79 -4.65 -2.36
C ALA A 254 -12.50 -4.01 -3.71
N GLU A 255 -11.66 -2.98 -3.69
CA GLU A 255 -11.31 -2.16 -4.85
C GLU A 255 -9.83 -1.74 -4.74
N CYS A 256 -9.18 -1.58 -5.89
CA CYS A 256 -7.94 -0.82 -5.99
C CYS A 256 -7.80 -0.11 -7.34
N CYS A 257 -7.15 1.05 -7.34
CA CYS A 257 -6.67 1.72 -8.54
C CYS A 257 -5.36 1.07 -9.03
N ILE A 258 -5.23 0.84 -10.34
CA ILE A 258 -4.05 0.25 -10.99
C ILE A 258 -3.19 1.35 -11.59
N ASP A 259 -3.82 2.25 -12.33
CA ASP A 259 -3.21 3.40 -13.01
C ASP A 259 -4.23 4.54 -13.12
N ASP A 260 -3.86 5.63 -13.80
CA ASP A 260 -4.71 6.82 -13.94
C ASP A 260 -6.01 6.63 -14.74
N LYS A 261 -6.29 5.41 -15.23
CA LYS A 261 -7.49 5.07 -16.02
C LYS A 261 -8.19 3.80 -15.58
N LYS A 262 -7.53 2.93 -14.81
CA LYS A 262 -8.04 1.60 -14.50
C LYS A 262 -8.21 1.38 -13.01
N MET A 263 -9.38 0.87 -12.65
CA MET A 263 -9.65 0.33 -11.32
C MET A 263 -10.13 -1.11 -11.42
N VAL A 264 -9.86 -1.90 -10.38
CA VAL A 264 -10.34 -3.27 -10.26
C VAL A 264 -11.15 -3.44 -8.99
N ILE A 265 -12.21 -4.23 -9.09
CA ILE A 265 -13.00 -4.70 -7.95
C ILE A 265 -12.91 -6.22 -7.81
N HIS A 266 -13.07 -6.71 -6.59
CA HIS A 266 -13.14 -8.15 -6.31
C HIS A 266 -14.19 -8.48 -5.24
N GLY A 267 -14.94 -9.54 -5.50
CA GLY A 267 -15.86 -10.17 -4.55
C GLY A 267 -16.98 -9.26 -4.07
N GLY A 268 -17.29 -9.35 -2.77
CA GLY A 268 -18.38 -8.61 -2.12
C GLY A 268 -19.59 -9.49 -1.80
N ILE A 269 -20.70 -8.84 -1.48
CA ILE A 269 -22.00 -9.46 -1.20
C ILE A 269 -22.98 -8.99 -2.27
N GLY A 270 -23.46 -9.94 -3.08
CA GLY A 270 -24.44 -9.71 -4.13
C GLY A 270 -25.89 -9.85 -3.64
N LEU A 271 -26.74 -10.28 -4.58
CA LEU A 271 -28.15 -10.61 -4.32
C LEU A 271 -28.27 -11.78 -3.32
N ASP A 272 -29.36 -11.78 -2.57
CA ASP A 272 -29.69 -12.81 -1.56
C ASP A 272 -28.60 -13.05 -0.49
N GLY A 273 -27.68 -12.10 -0.33
CA GLY A 273 -26.57 -12.23 0.61
C GLY A 273 -25.44 -13.15 0.15
N LEU A 274 -25.45 -13.59 -1.11
CA LEU A 274 -24.39 -14.44 -1.68
C LEU A 274 -23.07 -13.67 -1.74
N ARG A 275 -22.00 -14.31 -1.27
CA ARG A 275 -20.65 -13.78 -1.41
C ARG A 275 -20.12 -14.11 -2.79
N LEU A 276 -19.36 -13.17 -3.36
CA LEU A 276 -18.82 -13.26 -4.70
C LEU A 276 -17.30 -13.45 -4.66
N SER A 277 -16.73 -14.01 -5.73
CA SER A 277 -15.28 -14.22 -5.95
C SER A 277 -14.84 -13.76 -7.35
N ASP A 278 -15.72 -13.05 -8.05
CA ASP A 278 -15.44 -12.51 -9.38
C ASP A 278 -14.60 -11.24 -9.29
N MET A 279 -13.90 -10.94 -10.39
CA MET A 279 -13.05 -9.77 -10.53
C MET A 279 -13.45 -9.01 -11.78
N TRP A 280 -13.49 -7.68 -11.67
CA TRP A 280 -13.86 -6.81 -12.78
C TRP A 280 -12.91 -5.62 -12.87
N LEU A 281 -12.57 -5.24 -14.09
CA LEU A 281 -11.77 -4.07 -14.42
C LEU A 281 -12.63 -3.02 -15.10
N LEU A 282 -12.60 -1.80 -14.58
CA LEU A 282 -13.15 -0.64 -15.24
C LEU A 282 -12.01 0.06 -15.99
N ASP A 283 -12.16 0.25 -17.29
CA ASP A 283 -11.28 1.09 -18.11
C ASP A 283 -11.99 2.41 -18.43
N ILE A 284 -11.44 3.52 -17.93
CA ILE A 284 -12.00 4.86 -18.07
C ILE A 284 -11.49 5.52 -19.35
N SER A 285 -12.43 6.01 -20.16
CA SER A 285 -12.18 6.64 -21.45
C SER A 285 -12.70 8.08 -21.51
N ASP A 286 -12.30 8.80 -22.57
CA ASP A 286 -12.84 10.11 -22.93
C ASP A 286 -12.83 11.17 -21.81
N GLY A 287 -11.78 11.19 -20.98
CA GLY A 287 -11.67 12.13 -19.86
C GLY A 287 -12.76 11.88 -18.80
N ALA A 288 -12.96 10.61 -18.46
CA ALA A 288 -13.98 10.13 -17.53
C ALA A 288 -15.42 10.45 -17.93
N ARG A 289 -15.68 10.62 -19.23
CA ARG A 289 -17.05 10.75 -19.76
C ARG A 289 -17.73 9.40 -19.89
N SER A 290 -16.97 8.39 -20.30
CA SER A 290 -17.38 7.02 -20.56
C SER A 290 -16.42 6.05 -19.87
N ALA A 291 -16.86 4.81 -19.65
CA ALA A 291 -16.00 3.72 -19.22
C ALA A 291 -16.57 2.35 -19.60
N THR A 292 -15.72 1.32 -19.55
CA THR A 292 -16.11 -0.05 -19.90
C THR A 292 -15.66 -1.02 -18.83
N TRP A 293 -16.59 -1.85 -18.36
CA TRP A 293 -16.28 -2.96 -17.46
C TRP A 293 -15.92 -4.21 -18.24
N HIS A 294 -14.88 -4.89 -17.78
CA HIS A 294 -14.42 -6.18 -18.28
C HIS A 294 -14.34 -7.15 -17.11
N GLU A 295 -14.98 -8.31 -17.22
CA GLU A 295 -14.77 -9.39 -16.27
C GLU A 295 -13.36 -9.97 -16.48
N ILE A 296 -12.60 -10.10 -15.40
CA ILE A 296 -11.28 -10.74 -15.43
C ILE A 296 -11.44 -12.17 -14.94
N ILE A 297 -11.18 -13.11 -15.84
CA ILE A 297 -11.13 -14.52 -15.51
C ILE A 297 -9.71 -14.86 -15.07
N ALA A 298 -9.51 -15.00 -13.76
CA ALA A 298 -8.25 -15.42 -13.18
C ALA A 298 -8.34 -16.86 -12.66
N HIS A 299 -7.28 -17.65 -12.89
CA HIS A 299 -7.20 -19.00 -12.37
C HIS A 299 -6.90 -19.02 -10.86
N MET A 300 -7.31 -20.09 -10.18
CA MET A 300 -7.08 -20.30 -8.74
C MET A 300 -7.65 -19.18 -7.86
N SER A 301 -8.81 -18.63 -8.25
CA SER A 301 -9.43 -17.48 -7.57
C SER A 301 -9.61 -17.70 -6.06
N PRO A 302 -9.39 -16.67 -5.22
CA PRO A 302 -9.67 -16.72 -3.79
C PRO A 302 -11.13 -17.12 -3.53
N PRO A 303 -11.41 -17.85 -2.44
CA PRO A 303 -12.78 -18.13 -2.02
C PRO A 303 -13.64 -16.86 -1.92
N ALA A 304 -14.92 -17.00 -2.28
CA ALA A 304 -15.88 -15.92 -2.26
C ALA A 304 -16.00 -15.25 -0.88
N ARG A 305 -15.92 -13.91 -0.85
CA ARG A 305 -15.74 -13.16 0.39
C ARG A 305 -16.19 -11.71 0.31
N SER A 306 -16.39 -11.10 1.49
CA SER A 306 -16.81 -9.71 1.67
C SER A 306 -16.03 -9.01 2.78
N GLY A 307 -15.89 -7.68 2.73
CA GLY A 307 -15.21 -6.89 3.75
C GLY A 307 -13.70 -7.18 3.87
N HIS A 308 -13.13 -7.75 2.81
CA HIS A 308 -11.69 -7.90 2.62
C HIS A 308 -11.11 -6.62 2.01
N THR A 309 -9.79 -6.55 1.88
CA THR A 309 -9.10 -5.47 1.18
C THR A 309 -8.42 -5.97 -0.07
N LEU A 310 -8.24 -5.07 -1.04
CA LEU A 310 -7.48 -5.25 -2.27
C LEU A 310 -6.57 -4.03 -2.38
N THR A 311 -5.28 -4.22 -2.62
CA THR A 311 -4.32 -3.11 -2.71
C THR A 311 -3.38 -3.34 -3.88
N CYS A 312 -3.28 -2.37 -4.78
CA CYS A 312 -2.31 -2.39 -5.86
C CYS A 312 -0.94 -1.93 -5.34
N VAL A 313 0.11 -2.70 -5.65
CA VAL A 313 1.50 -2.41 -5.31
C VAL A 313 2.32 -2.50 -6.59
N GLY A 314 3.17 -1.50 -6.84
CA GLY A 314 4.02 -1.46 -8.04
C GLY A 314 3.25 -1.33 -9.36
N GLY A 315 1.98 -0.92 -9.33
CA GLY A 315 1.17 -0.63 -10.51
C GLY A 315 0.51 -1.85 -11.18
N THR A 316 0.88 -3.09 -10.82
CA THR A 316 0.28 -4.29 -11.44
C THR A 316 -0.05 -5.40 -10.45
N ARG A 317 0.61 -5.43 -9.28
CA ARG A 317 0.43 -6.51 -8.32
C ARG A 317 -0.66 -6.17 -7.33
N MET A 318 -1.68 -7.01 -7.28
CA MET A 318 -2.77 -6.91 -6.33
C MET A 318 -2.50 -7.79 -5.13
N VAL A 319 -2.72 -7.22 -3.94
CA VAL A 319 -2.67 -7.93 -2.68
C VAL A 319 -4.08 -7.96 -2.10
N LEU A 320 -4.64 -9.16 -1.95
CA LEU A 320 -5.90 -9.38 -1.25
C LEU A 320 -5.61 -9.89 0.16
N PHE A 321 -6.30 -9.35 1.17
CA PHE A 321 -6.14 -9.79 2.55
C PHE A 321 -7.45 -9.91 3.32
N GLY A 322 -7.62 -11.03 4.02
CA GLY A 322 -8.66 -11.28 5.01
C GLY A 322 -10.09 -11.24 4.46
N GLY A 323 -11.01 -10.69 5.25
CA GLY A 323 -12.44 -10.63 4.97
C GLY A 323 -13.25 -11.74 5.62
N ARG A 324 -14.51 -11.87 5.19
CA ARG A 324 -15.46 -12.88 5.66
C ARG A 324 -15.90 -13.77 4.50
N GLY A 325 -15.66 -15.08 4.62
CA GLY A 325 -15.97 -16.08 3.61
C GLY A 325 -17.44 -16.56 3.63
N THR A 326 -17.75 -17.54 2.78
CA THR A 326 -19.12 -18.08 2.61
C THR A 326 -19.66 -18.76 3.85
N GLY A 327 -18.80 -19.41 4.63
CA GLY A 327 -19.13 -20.02 5.93
C GLY A 327 -19.18 -19.03 7.09
N TYR A 328 -19.11 -17.72 6.82
CA TYR A 328 -19.05 -16.62 7.79
C TYR A 328 -17.76 -16.59 8.63
N GLU A 329 -16.80 -17.44 8.32
CA GLU A 329 -15.46 -17.40 8.90
C GLU A 329 -14.76 -16.09 8.53
N VAL A 330 -14.06 -15.51 9.51
CA VAL A 330 -13.16 -14.39 9.26
C VAL A 330 -11.78 -14.94 8.89
N LEU A 331 -11.19 -14.38 7.84
CA LEU A 331 -9.99 -14.88 7.18
C LEU A 331 -8.76 -14.01 7.50
N ASN A 332 -7.57 -14.61 7.38
CA ASN A 332 -6.25 -13.95 7.42
C ASN A 332 -5.31 -14.41 6.29
N ASP A 333 -5.87 -15.04 5.25
CA ASP A 333 -5.12 -15.45 4.08
C ASP A 333 -4.73 -14.24 3.23
N ILE A 334 -3.62 -14.39 2.51
CA ILE A 334 -3.11 -13.40 1.57
C ILE A 334 -3.10 -14.03 0.19
N TRP A 335 -3.59 -13.31 -0.79
CA TRP A 335 -3.54 -13.71 -2.19
C TRP A 335 -2.85 -12.63 -3.01
N LEU A 336 -2.00 -13.05 -3.94
CA LEU A 336 -1.31 -12.19 -4.89
C LEU A 336 -1.78 -12.47 -6.31
N LEU A 337 -1.90 -11.42 -7.10
CA LEU A 337 -2.17 -11.49 -8.53
C LEU A 337 -1.37 -10.42 -9.24
N ASP A 338 -0.63 -10.75 -10.29
CA ASP A 338 -0.08 -9.75 -11.22
C ASP A 338 -1.00 -9.65 -12.42
N ILE A 339 -1.68 -8.50 -12.56
CA ILE A 339 -2.65 -8.30 -13.63
C ILE A 339 -2.01 -8.05 -15.00
N ALA A 340 -0.71 -7.75 -15.04
CA ALA A 340 0.02 -7.55 -16.29
C ALA A 340 0.40 -8.88 -16.97
N GLU A 341 0.24 -10.02 -16.30
CA GLU A 341 0.44 -11.33 -16.91
C GLU A 341 -0.63 -11.62 -17.97
N GLU A 342 -0.25 -12.27 -19.07
CA GLU A 342 -1.18 -12.67 -20.15
C GLU A 342 -2.31 -13.57 -19.63
N HIS A 343 -2.00 -14.41 -18.62
CA HIS A 343 -2.93 -15.30 -17.97
C HIS A 343 -2.92 -15.04 -16.46
N PRO A 344 -3.66 -14.02 -16.00
CA PRO A 344 -3.68 -13.63 -14.59
C PRO A 344 -4.06 -14.83 -13.71
N ARG A 345 -3.23 -15.12 -12.71
CA ARG A 345 -3.44 -16.23 -11.79
C ARG A 345 -3.21 -15.81 -10.35
N TRP A 346 -4.15 -16.18 -9.51
CA TRP A 346 -4.04 -15.93 -8.08
C TRP A 346 -3.10 -16.94 -7.43
N VAL A 347 -2.25 -16.44 -6.53
CA VAL A 347 -1.32 -17.24 -5.74
C VAL A 347 -1.59 -16.97 -4.26
N GLN A 348 -2.02 -17.99 -3.52
CA GLN A 348 -2.13 -17.90 -2.08
C GLN A 348 -0.73 -17.94 -1.46
N LEU A 349 -0.41 -16.97 -0.60
CA LEU A 349 0.80 -17.03 0.19
C LEU A 349 0.58 -17.92 1.42
N ILE A 350 1.28 -19.04 1.45
CA ILE A 350 1.33 -19.94 2.61
C ILE A 350 2.61 -19.62 3.40
N TYR A 351 2.46 -19.28 4.68
CA TYR A 351 3.56 -18.98 5.57
C TYR A 351 3.41 -19.72 6.90
N GLU A 352 4.52 -20.23 7.44
CA GLU A 352 4.54 -20.89 8.75
C GLU A 352 4.65 -19.87 9.87
N SER A 353 3.68 -19.90 10.80
CA SER A 353 3.60 -18.96 11.93
C SER A 353 4.82 -18.97 12.87
N PHE A 354 5.66 -20.01 12.84
CA PHE A 354 6.78 -20.20 13.76
C PHE A 354 8.01 -19.34 13.45
N ASN A 355 8.18 -18.86 12.22
CA ASN A 355 9.37 -18.11 11.79
C ASN A 355 9.23 -16.59 11.92
N ILE A 356 8.15 -16.09 12.55
CA ILE A 356 7.91 -14.64 12.70
C ILE A 356 7.90 -14.29 14.20
N PRO A 357 9.02 -13.80 14.77
CA PRO A 357 9.18 -13.49 16.19
C PRO A 357 8.17 -12.49 16.79
N GLN A 358 7.36 -11.83 15.96
CA GLN A 358 6.30 -10.89 16.38
C GLN A 358 4.89 -11.35 15.98
N GLY A 359 4.76 -12.57 15.45
CA GLY A 359 3.50 -13.15 14.98
C GLY A 359 3.03 -12.61 13.62
N VAL A 360 1.80 -12.97 13.27
CA VAL A 360 1.10 -12.56 12.03
C VAL A 360 -0.22 -11.91 12.42
N PRO A 361 -0.78 -11.03 11.56
CA PRO A 361 -2.08 -10.44 11.86
C PRO A 361 -3.14 -11.54 12.02
N LEU A 362 -3.91 -11.44 13.11
CA LEU A 362 -5.07 -12.29 13.33
C LEU A 362 -6.15 -12.06 12.26
N PRO A 363 -7.04 -13.05 12.04
CA PRO A 363 -8.18 -12.90 11.13
C PRO A 363 -8.96 -11.63 11.36
N ARG A 364 -9.28 -10.94 10.26
CA ARG A 364 -9.97 -9.66 10.30
C ARG A 364 -10.84 -9.38 9.08
N VAL A 365 -11.99 -8.75 9.33
CA VAL A 365 -12.90 -8.19 8.33
C VAL A 365 -13.19 -6.73 8.66
N GLY A 366 -13.44 -5.90 7.64
CA GLY A 366 -13.66 -4.46 7.82
C GLY A 366 -12.40 -3.73 8.31
N HIS A 367 -11.22 -4.24 8.01
CA HIS A 367 -9.96 -3.55 8.26
C HIS A 367 -9.65 -2.61 7.08
N SER A 368 -8.77 -1.64 7.30
CA SER A 368 -8.17 -0.88 6.20
C SER A 368 -6.84 -1.51 5.78
N ALA A 369 -6.54 -1.46 4.49
CA ALA A 369 -5.23 -1.75 3.93
C ALA A 369 -4.89 -0.62 2.95
N THR A 370 -3.80 0.09 3.21
CA THR A 370 -3.45 1.32 2.49
C THR A 370 -2.01 1.20 1.99
N LEU A 371 -1.79 1.46 0.70
CA LEU A 371 -0.45 1.59 0.14
C LEU A 371 0.24 2.80 0.79
N ILE A 372 1.43 2.58 1.33
CA ILE A 372 2.24 3.59 1.99
C ILE A 372 3.64 3.65 1.37
N LEU A 373 4.39 4.70 1.71
CA LEU A 373 5.75 4.91 1.23
C LEU A 373 6.62 3.66 1.42
N GLY A 374 7.42 3.34 0.41
CA GLY A 374 8.24 2.13 0.40
C GLY A 374 7.63 0.95 -0.34
N GLY A 375 6.46 1.11 -0.98
CA GLY A 375 5.75 0.00 -1.64
C GLY A 375 5.18 -1.01 -0.64
N LYS A 376 4.86 -0.54 0.57
CA LYS A 376 4.38 -1.36 1.69
C LYS A 376 2.88 -1.17 1.90
N VAL A 377 2.21 -2.13 2.51
CA VAL A 377 0.78 -2.04 2.82
C VAL A 377 0.58 -1.91 4.33
N LEU A 378 0.02 -0.79 4.78
CA LEU A 378 -0.36 -0.56 6.17
C LEU A 378 -1.76 -1.11 6.44
N ILE A 379 -1.87 -1.97 7.44
CA ILE A 379 -3.12 -2.61 7.86
C ILE A 379 -3.48 -2.16 9.26
N PHE A 380 -4.74 -1.78 9.44
CA PHE A 380 -5.24 -1.34 10.74
C PHE A 380 -6.67 -1.81 11.00
N GLY A 381 -6.92 -2.21 12.25
CA GLY A 381 -8.23 -2.54 12.78
C GLY A 381 -8.90 -3.76 12.16
N GLY A 382 -10.22 -3.70 12.06
CA GLY A 382 -11.10 -4.81 11.71
C GLY A 382 -11.55 -5.62 12.92
N GLU A 383 -12.43 -6.58 12.70
CA GLU A 383 -13.00 -7.46 13.74
C GLU A 383 -12.80 -8.94 13.41
N ASP A 384 -12.80 -9.81 14.43
CA ASP A 384 -12.82 -11.28 14.24
C ASP A 384 -14.24 -11.86 14.13
N SER A 385 -14.36 -13.19 14.10
CA SER A 385 -15.64 -13.91 14.06
C SER A 385 -16.51 -13.66 15.30
N TYR A 386 -15.92 -13.25 16.42
CA TYR A 386 -16.61 -12.92 17.68
C TYR A 386 -16.89 -11.43 17.82
N ARG A 387 -16.63 -10.63 16.76
CA ARG A 387 -16.76 -9.17 16.74
C ARG A 387 -15.81 -8.44 17.70
N HIS A 388 -14.70 -9.08 18.10
CA HIS A 388 -13.66 -8.35 18.81
C HIS A 388 -12.90 -7.47 17.82
N ARG A 389 -13.09 -6.16 17.98
CA ARG A 389 -12.41 -5.15 17.19
C ARG A 389 -10.95 -5.03 17.58
N LYS A 390 -10.14 -4.60 16.62
CA LYS A 390 -8.69 -4.52 16.74
C LYS A 390 -8.24 -3.06 16.62
N ASP A 391 -7.11 -2.76 17.25
CA ASP A 391 -6.39 -1.48 17.21
C ASP A 391 -4.91 -1.68 16.81
N ASP A 392 -4.57 -2.84 16.25
CA ASP A 392 -3.20 -3.19 15.91
C ASP A 392 -2.80 -2.70 14.51
N PHE A 393 -1.57 -2.18 14.41
CA PHE A 393 -0.97 -1.78 13.14
C PHE A 393 0.00 -2.86 12.64
N TRP A 394 -0.20 -3.26 11.39
CA TRP A 394 0.68 -4.18 10.69
C TRP A 394 1.16 -3.58 9.38
N VAL A 395 2.38 -3.89 9.01
CA VAL A 395 2.91 -3.60 7.69
C VAL A 395 3.22 -4.91 6.98
N LEU A 396 2.71 -5.01 5.77
CA LEU A 396 3.07 -6.04 4.81
C LEU A 396 4.09 -5.48 3.82
N ASP A 397 5.28 -6.07 3.79
CA ASP A 397 6.33 -5.81 2.81
C ASP A 397 6.37 -6.95 1.80
N ILE A 398 5.74 -6.76 0.64
CA ILE A 398 5.73 -7.78 -0.42
C ILE A 398 7.07 -7.92 -1.13
N CYS A 399 7.93 -6.90 -1.09
CA CYS A 399 9.26 -6.95 -1.69
C CYS A 399 10.22 -7.81 -0.86
N ALA A 400 9.91 -8.05 0.42
CA ALA A 400 10.58 -9.04 1.24
C ALA A 400 10.24 -10.48 0.83
N ILE A 401 9.15 -10.67 0.07
CA ILE A 401 8.83 -11.96 -0.55
C ILE A 401 9.79 -12.09 -1.74
N PRO A 402 10.75 -13.03 -1.70
CA PRO A 402 11.65 -13.24 -2.82
C PRO A 402 10.87 -13.49 -4.09
N SER A 403 11.47 -13.06 -5.21
CA SER A 403 10.97 -13.26 -6.57
C SER A 403 10.14 -14.52 -6.63
N ILE A 404 8.86 -14.34 -6.95
CA ILE A 404 7.90 -15.41 -7.23
C ILE A 404 8.42 -16.12 -8.49
N GLU A 405 9.50 -16.90 -8.37
CA GLU A 405 9.63 -18.08 -9.21
C GLU A 405 8.43 -18.91 -8.82
N MET A 406 7.47 -18.93 -9.74
CA MET A 406 6.20 -19.62 -9.72
C MET A 406 6.38 -21.14 -9.54
N CYS A 407 6.96 -21.58 -8.43
CA CYS A 407 7.08 -22.99 -8.09
C CYS A 407 5.92 -23.36 -7.16
N SER A 408 5.15 -24.32 -7.63
CA SER A 408 3.96 -24.86 -6.99
C SER A 408 4.24 -25.35 -5.56
N PHE A 409 3.28 -25.07 -4.68
CA PHE A 409 2.98 -25.77 -3.42
C PHE A 409 3.90 -25.70 -2.20
N THR A 410 5.06 -25.04 -2.21
CA THR A 410 5.76 -24.76 -0.94
C THR A 410 6.84 -23.71 -1.15
N LEU A 411 6.77 -22.60 -0.41
CA LEU A 411 7.89 -21.66 -0.32
C LEU A 411 9.02 -22.40 0.43
N ASN A 412 9.98 -22.95 -0.32
CA ASN A 412 11.15 -23.61 0.26
C ASN A 412 11.90 -22.62 1.16
N SER A 413 12.17 -23.06 2.38
CA SER A 413 12.59 -22.28 3.56
C SER A 413 13.99 -21.67 3.53
N LYS A 414 14.53 -21.35 2.35
CA LYS A 414 15.86 -20.72 2.22
C LYS A 414 15.77 -19.33 1.64
N ILE A 415 14.94 -18.44 2.20
CA ILE A 415 14.88 -17.09 1.63
C ILE A 415 14.64 -15.96 2.64
N SER A 416 15.50 -14.93 2.50
CA SER A 416 15.46 -13.56 3.00
C SER A 416 15.37 -13.35 4.52
N SER A 417 16.34 -12.62 5.08
CA SER A 417 16.33 -12.14 6.47
C SER A 417 15.26 -11.07 6.75
N ARG A 418 14.51 -10.63 5.73
CA ARG A 418 13.47 -9.60 5.85
C ARG A 418 12.12 -10.24 6.18
N LYS A 419 11.53 -9.83 7.31
CA LYS A 419 10.19 -10.27 7.72
C LYS A 419 9.14 -9.56 6.87
N MET A 420 8.33 -10.34 6.16
CA MET A 420 7.18 -9.87 5.37
C MET A 420 6.16 -9.12 6.23
N TRP A 421 5.84 -9.64 7.42
CA TRP A 421 4.98 -8.98 8.40
C TRP A 421 5.79 -8.28 9.48
N LYS A 422 5.40 -7.04 9.78
CA LYS A 422 5.94 -6.28 10.90
C LYS A 422 4.81 -5.61 11.66
N ARG A 423 4.71 -5.87 12.97
CA ARG A 423 3.81 -5.13 13.84
C ARG A 423 4.46 -3.78 14.16
N LEU A 424 3.72 -2.69 13.98
CA LEU A 424 4.21 -1.36 14.28
C LEU A 424 3.81 -0.95 15.69
N LYS A 425 4.67 -0.15 16.34
CA LYS A 425 4.33 0.55 17.57
C LYS A 425 3.79 1.92 17.22
N ALA A 426 2.63 2.26 17.78
CA ALA A 426 2.06 3.58 17.69
C ALA A 426 2.51 4.44 18.87
N GLU A 427 3.02 5.62 18.57
CA GLU A 427 3.31 6.69 19.52
C GLU A 427 2.21 7.76 19.44
N GLY A 428 2.03 8.54 20.50
CA GLY A 428 1.00 9.59 20.54
C GLY A 428 -0.37 9.07 20.98
N HIS A 429 -1.42 9.48 20.27
CA HIS A 429 -2.80 9.14 20.64
C HIS A 429 -3.13 7.69 20.25
N GLN A 430 -3.58 6.89 21.21
CA GLN A 430 -4.03 5.53 20.93
C GLN A 430 -5.36 5.56 20.18
N LEU A 431 -5.41 4.94 18.99
CA LEU A 431 -6.68 4.77 18.28
C LEU A 431 -7.50 3.67 18.94
N ASN A 432 -8.79 3.92 19.12
CA ASN A 432 -9.72 2.91 19.60
C ASN A 432 -9.83 1.74 18.63
N CYS A 433 -10.09 0.55 19.18
CA CYS A 433 -10.46 -0.63 18.41
C CYS A 433 -11.64 -0.33 17.48
N ARG A 434 -11.47 -0.57 16.19
CA ARG A 434 -12.47 -0.21 15.18
C ARG A 434 -12.55 -1.19 14.02
N SER A 435 -13.67 -1.15 13.32
CA SER A 435 -13.94 -1.96 12.13
C SER A 435 -14.83 -1.17 11.17
N PHE A 436 -14.76 -1.49 9.88
CA PHE A 436 -15.51 -0.81 8.81
C PHE A 436 -15.28 0.71 8.78
N HIS A 437 -14.12 1.16 9.27
CA HIS A 437 -13.58 2.49 9.01
C HIS A 437 -12.97 2.54 7.61
N ARG A 438 -12.63 3.72 7.12
CA ARG A 438 -11.85 3.87 5.88
C ARG A 438 -10.57 4.66 6.15
N ALA A 439 -9.53 4.31 5.42
CA ALA A 439 -8.25 4.98 5.44
C ALA A 439 -7.79 5.31 4.02
N CYS A 440 -7.14 6.46 3.85
CA CYS A 440 -6.49 6.87 2.60
C CYS A 440 -5.16 7.55 2.91
N ALA A 441 -4.16 7.36 2.05
CA ALA A 441 -2.88 8.03 2.17
C ALA A 441 -2.85 9.33 1.36
N ASP A 442 -1.98 10.26 1.76
CA ASP A 442 -1.56 11.36 0.91
C ASP A 442 -0.73 10.86 -0.28
N ARG A 443 -0.43 11.76 -1.24
CA ARG A 443 0.34 11.41 -2.45
C ARG A 443 1.73 10.83 -2.17
N SER A 444 2.36 11.17 -1.04
CA SER A 444 3.66 10.62 -0.65
C SER A 444 3.57 9.25 0.03
N GLY A 445 2.38 8.84 0.47
CA GLY A 445 2.20 7.62 1.26
C GLY A 445 2.76 7.70 2.69
N ARG A 446 3.16 8.90 3.16
CA ARG A 446 3.73 9.12 4.51
C ARG A 446 2.64 9.35 5.55
N TYR A 447 1.57 10.04 5.16
CA TYR A 447 0.46 10.43 6.01
C TYR A 447 -0.79 9.66 5.61
N VAL A 448 -1.38 8.95 6.58
CA VAL A 448 -2.60 8.16 6.39
C VAL A 448 -3.71 8.75 7.24
N PHE A 449 -4.79 9.17 6.58
CA PHE A 449 -6.01 9.64 7.23
C PHE A 449 -6.94 8.46 7.49
N MET A 450 -7.52 8.39 8.69
CA MET A 450 -8.48 7.36 9.06
C MET A 450 -9.72 8.00 9.68
N PHE A 451 -10.91 7.62 9.18
CA PHE A 451 -12.17 8.20 9.65
C PHE A 451 -13.18 7.13 10.05
N GLY A 452 -13.91 7.41 11.12
CA GLY A 452 -15.09 6.68 11.56
C GLY A 452 -14.89 5.19 11.78
N GLY A 453 -15.92 4.40 11.43
CA GLY A 453 -16.02 2.98 11.69
C GLY A 453 -16.92 2.65 12.89
N MET A 454 -17.22 1.37 13.06
CA MET A 454 -17.87 0.86 14.26
C MET A 454 -16.83 0.71 15.37
N VAL A 455 -17.22 1.08 16.59
CA VAL A 455 -16.42 1.01 17.82
C VAL A 455 -17.24 0.40 18.95
N ASP A 456 -16.55 -0.13 19.96
CA ASP A 456 -17.17 -0.59 21.20
C ASP A 456 -17.50 0.62 22.08
N GLY A 457 -18.77 0.78 22.44
CA GLY A 457 -19.29 1.76 23.37
C GLY A 457 -19.49 1.19 24.76
N LEU A 458 -19.67 2.08 25.74
CA LEU A 458 -20.06 1.69 27.11
C LEU A 458 -21.47 1.10 27.09
N LEU A 459 -21.63 -0.14 27.55
CA LEU A 459 -22.94 -0.77 27.76
C LEU A 459 -23.74 0.05 28.77
N GLN A 460 -24.77 0.77 28.33
CA GLN A 460 -25.80 1.24 29.25
C GLN A 460 -26.80 0.10 29.49
N PRO A 461 -27.33 -0.10 30.72
CA PRO A 461 -28.20 -1.24 31.05
C PRO A 461 -29.47 -1.39 30.18
N ALA A 462 -29.84 -0.35 29.41
CA ALA A 462 -31.03 -0.31 28.57
C ALA A 462 -30.77 -0.56 27.06
N GLU A 463 -29.51 -0.67 26.62
CA GLU A 463 -29.16 -0.83 25.20
C GLU A 463 -28.69 -2.26 24.91
N ALA A 464 -29.38 -2.94 23.98
CA ALA A 464 -29.17 -4.37 23.68
C ALA A 464 -27.80 -4.70 23.06
N SER A 465 -27.02 -3.70 22.66
CA SER A 465 -25.63 -3.83 22.25
C SER A 465 -24.95 -2.47 22.34
N GLY A 466 -23.85 -2.34 23.07
CA GLY A 466 -23.04 -1.10 23.14
C GLY A 466 -22.30 -0.76 21.85
N LEU A 467 -22.85 -1.03 20.66
CA LEU A 467 -22.21 -0.80 19.37
C LEU A 467 -22.44 0.65 18.94
N ARG A 468 -21.36 1.41 18.71
CA ARG A 468 -21.42 2.82 18.31
C ARG A 468 -20.69 3.05 16.99
N PHE A 469 -21.02 4.15 16.34
CA PHE A 469 -20.26 4.67 15.22
C PHE A 469 -19.33 5.76 15.71
N ASP A 470 -18.11 5.78 15.19
CA ASP A 470 -17.14 6.83 15.44
C ASP A 470 -17.23 7.92 14.35
N GLY A 471 -16.99 9.17 14.73
CA GLY A 471 -16.97 10.34 13.84
C GLY A 471 -15.63 11.07 13.86
N GLU A 472 -14.62 10.48 14.50
CA GLU A 472 -13.32 11.10 14.66
C GLU A 472 -12.43 10.86 13.42
N LEU A 473 -11.61 11.86 13.08
CA LEU A 473 -10.53 11.76 12.10
C LEU A 473 -9.19 11.60 12.81
N TYR A 474 -8.39 10.66 12.34
CA TYR A 474 -7.02 10.42 12.81
C TYR A 474 -6.04 10.59 11.67
N LEU A 475 -4.88 11.14 11.99
CA LEU A 475 -3.69 11.16 11.16
C LEU A 475 -2.68 10.17 11.72
N VAL A 476 -2.26 9.23 10.87
CA VAL A 476 -1.16 8.30 11.14
C VAL A 476 0.02 8.72 10.27
N GLU A 477 1.12 9.11 10.90
CA GLU A 477 2.36 9.53 10.23
C GLU A 477 3.41 8.44 10.38
N ILE A 478 4.05 8.06 9.27
CA ILE A 478 5.25 7.21 9.29
C ILE A 478 6.44 8.05 9.76
N VAL A 479 7.05 7.64 10.87
CA VAL A 479 8.14 8.39 11.50
C VAL A 479 9.49 7.94 10.92
N PHE A 480 10.32 8.91 10.54
CA PHE A 480 11.71 8.70 10.15
C PHE A 480 12.64 9.29 11.21
N HIS A 481 13.70 8.56 11.56
CA HIS A 481 14.72 9.01 12.50
C HIS A 481 16.00 9.31 11.72
N PHE A 482 16.10 10.54 11.19
CA PHE A 482 17.24 10.98 10.39
C PHE A 482 18.47 11.37 11.21
#